data_AF-A0A9X3XFM7-F1
#
_entry.id   AF-A0A9X3XFM7-F1
#
_cell.length_a   1.000
_cell.length_b   1.000
_cell.length_c   1.000
_cell.angle_alpha   90.00
_cell.angle_beta   90.00
_cell.angle_gamma   90.00
#
_symmetry.space_group_name_H-M   'P 1'
#
loop_
_entity.id
_entity.type
_entity.pdbx_description
1 polymer ?
#
loop_
_entity_poly.entity_id
_entity_poly.type
_entity_poly.pdbx_seq_one_letter_code
_entity_poly.pdbx_strand_id
1 'polypeptide(L)'
;MTRPQLDADLRKAIGDLRAGRPVSDRTFDKLFPEPIRRVSSRFWTPLVVARKVSHLLAEEGGPVLDVGAGVGKLCITGALTTDAVFHGIEHRAALVETANEVIDALGLVGRAEVRQGTLDDIDWDAYRAYYFCNPFEENIFPEARRLDDAIPLTEDRFREDTARVEAALDAAPVGTRIVTFHGLGARVPATYRKYPERTAGTAFLNLWIKVEAGSAGGEGMFDGWIAGR
;
A
#
# COMPACT_ATOMS: atom_id res chain seq x y z
N MET A 1 11.06 17.10 9.07
CA MET A 1 9.98 17.96 9.63
C MET A 1 10.03 17.81 11.16
N THR A 2 9.04 18.25 11.95
CA THR A 2 9.07 18.04 13.42
C THR A 2 8.30 16.75 13.76
N ARG A 3 8.98 15.79 14.40
CA ARG A 3 8.40 14.54 14.92
C ARG A 3 7.04 14.79 15.57
N PRO A 4 5.99 14.00 15.26
CA PRO A 4 4.66 14.26 15.78
C PRO A 4 4.63 14.13 17.31
N GLN A 5 4.13 15.18 17.97
CA GLN A 5 3.88 15.13 19.41
C GLN A 5 2.55 14.44 19.65
N LEU A 6 2.59 13.23 20.21
CA LEU A 6 1.39 12.49 20.56
C LEU A 6 0.69 13.19 21.74
N ASP A 7 -0.48 13.78 21.50
CA ASP A 7 -1.34 14.30 22.56
C ASP A 7 -2.16 13.16 23.20
N ALA A 8 -3.03 13.50 24.17
CA ALA A 8 -3.86 12.51 24.85
C ALA A 8 -4.87 11.83 23.89
N ASP A 9 -5.43 12.60 22.95
CA ASP A 9 -6.41 12.12 21.98
C ASP A 9 -5.79 11.12 21.01
N LEU A 10 -4.59 11.42 20.49
CA LEU A 10 -3.82 10.53 19.63
C LEU A 10 -3.43 9.25 20.37
N ARG A 11 -2.92 9.33 21.60
CA ARG A 11 -2.61 8.12 22.38
C ARG A 11 -3.85 7.24 22.59
N LYS A 12 -4.99 7.85 22.91
CA LYS A 12 -6.26 7.13 23.03
C LYS A 12 -6.66 6.48 21.71
N ALA A 13 -6.58 7.21 20.60
CA ALA A 13 -6.91 6.68 19.28
C ALA A 13 -6.00 5.51 18.87
N ILE A 14 -4.70 5.58 19.15
CA ILE A 14 -3.77 4.46 18.91
C ILE A 14 -4.10 3.26 19.79
N GLY A 15 -4.44 3.47 21.06
CA GLY A 15 -4.90 2.40 21.95
C GLY A 15 -6.22 1.77 21.48
N ASP A 16 -7.14 2.58 20.97
CA ASP A 16 -8.39 2.13 20.37
C ASP A 16 -8.13 1.28 19.12
N LEU A 17 -7.24 1.74 18.23
CA LEU A 17 -6.87 1.02 17.02
C LEU A 17 -6.23 -0.35 17.32
N ARG A 18 -5.26 -0.39 18.26
CA ARG A 18 -4.61 -1.64 18.73
C ARG A 18 -5.62 -2.64 19.29
N ALA A 19 -6.63 -2.15 20.01
CA ALA A 19 -7.69 -2.97 20.58
C ALA A 19 -8.82 -3.29 19.59
N GLY A 20 -8.66 -2.99 18.29
CA GLY A 20 -9.64 -3.28 17.25
C GLY A 20 -10.88 -2.38 17.27
N ARG A 21 -10.87 -1.27 18.02
CA ARG A 21 -11.97 -0.30 18.07
C ARG A 21 -11.91 0.66 16.86
N PRO A 22 -13.06 1.20 16.41
CA PRO A 22 -13.09 2.15 15.30
C PRO A 22 -12.35 3.45 15.62
N VAL A 23 -11.57 3.94 14.66
CA VAL A 23 -10.89 5.25 14.69
C VAL A 23 -11.15 5.92 13.35
N SER A 24 -11.46 7.21 13.36
CA SER A 24 -11.68 7.96 12.11
C SER A 24 -10.36 8.36 11.44
N ASP A 25 -10.36 8.45 10.11
CA ASP A 25 -9.24 9.02 9.35
C ASP A 25 -8.86 10.40 9.87
N ARG A 26 -9.82 11.28 10.12
CA ARG A 26 -9.57 12.62 10.67
C ARG A 26 -8.77 12.60 11.97
N THR A 27 -9.03 11.64 12.86
CA THR A 27 -8.30 11.50 14.12
C THR A 27 -6.92 10.93 13.89
N PHE A 28 -6.81 9.84 13.13
CA PHE A 28 -5.54 9.15 12.87
C PHE A 28 -4.59 10.04 12.07
N ASP A 29 -5.11 10.76 11.08
CA ASP A 29 -4.32 11.61 10.20
C ASP A 29 -3.64 12.75 10.96
N LYS A 30 -4.08 13.10 12.18
CA LYS A 30 -3.37 14.06 13.04
C LYS A 30 -1.91 13.69 13.32
N LEU A 31 -1.53 12.42 13.14
CA LEU A 31 -0.13 11.96 13.16
C LEU A 31 0.74 12.64 12.10
N PHE A 32 0.14 13.06 10.99
CA PHE A 32 0.85 13.65 9.87
C PHE A 32 0.81 15.19 9.89
N PRO A 33 1.80 15.85 9.27
CA PRO A 33 1.79 17.27 9.00
C PRO A 33 0.55 17.71 8.20
N GLU A 34 0.12 18.95 8.42
CA GLU A 34 -1.11 19.48 7.85
C GLU A 34 -1.23 19.35 6.32
N PRO A 35 -0.17 19.58 5.51
CA PRO A 35 -0.25 19.39 4.05
C PRO A 35 -0.62 17.98 3.62
N ILE A 36 -0.09 16.97 4.33
CA ILE A 36 -0.36 15.55 4.08
C ILE A 36 -1.79 15.19 4.50
N ARG A 37 -2.29 15.77 5.60
CA ARG A 37 -3.66 15.53 6.07
C ARG A 37 -4.71 16.04 5.09
N ARG A 38 -4.48 17.22 4.50
CA ARG A 38 -5.45 17.84 3.57
C ARG A 38 -5.75 16.96 2.36
N VAL A 39 -4.78 16.18 1.92
CA VAL A 39 -4.89 15.36 0.70
C VAL A 39 -5.24 13.90 1.00
N SER A 40 -5.48 13.57 2.29
CA SER A 40 -5.57 12.18 2.77
C SER A 40 -6.70 11.38 2.11
N SER A 41 -7.90 11.94 2.02
CA SER A 41 -9.05 11.26 1.41
C SER A 41 -8.89 10.97 -0.07
N ARG A 42 -7.87 11.54 -0.72
CA ARG A 42 -7.62 11.42 -2.14
C ARG A 42 -6.45 10.49 -2.47
N PHE A 43 -5.37 10.55 -1.70
CA PHE A 43 -4.13 9.83 -2.02
C PHE A 43 -3.82 8.67 -1.07
N TRP A 44 -4.35 8.68 0.15
CA TRP A 44 -3.99 7.66 1.14
C TRP A 44 -5.11 6.66 1.33
N THR A 45 -4.74 5.41 1.58
CA THR A 45 -5.70 4.35 1.92
C THR A 45 -6.47 4.74 3.19
N PRO A 46 -7.83 4.74 3.17
CA PRO A 46 -8.63 5.01 4.35
C PRO A 46 -8.32 4.00 5.47
N LEU A 47 -8.30 4.44 6.73
CA LEU A 47 -7.84 3.63 7.86
C LEU A 47 -8.62 2.31 8.01
N VAL A 48 -9.93 2.36 7.74
CA VAL A 48 -10.79 1.17 7.77
C VAL A 48 -10.39 0.14 6.70
N VAL A 49 -9.97 0.61 5.52
CA VAL A 49 -9.47 -0.24 4.43
C VAL A 49 -8.09 -0.75 4.78
N ALA A 50 -7.18 0.12 5.24
CA ALA A 50 -5.83 -0.24 5.64
C ALA A 50 -5.84 -1.35 6.70
N ARG A 51 -6.69 -1.25 7.72
CA ARG A 51 -6.85 -2.30 8.73
C ARG A 51 -7.29 -3.63 8.12
N LYS A 52 -8.27 -3.63 7.22
CA LYS A 52 -8.75 -4.85 6.55
C LYS A 52 -7.65 -5.47 5.68
N VAL A 53 -6.94 -4.64 4.91
CA VAL A 53 -5.77 -5.04 4.10
C VAL A 53 -4.71 -5.69 4.98
N SER A 54 -4.33 -5.06 6.10
CA SER A 54 -3.29 -5.57 6.99
C SER A 54 -3.60 -6.97 7.51
N HIS A 55 -4.84 -7.24 7.91
CA HIS A 55 -5.23 -8.57 8.38
C HIS A 55 -5.19 -9.59 7.24
N LEU A 56 -5.72 -9.24 6.06
CA LEU A 56 -5.71 -10.13 4.89
C LEU A 56 -4.28 -10.49 4.44
N LEU A 57 -3.31 -9.58 4.57
CA LEU A 57 -1.93 -9.82 4.16
C LEU A 57 -1.09 -10.53 5.24
N ALA A 58 -1.42 -10.34 6.52
CA ALA A 58 -0.67 -10.94 7.63
C ALA A 58 -0.99 -12.42 7.90
N GLU A 59 -2.08 -12.97 7.33
CA GLU A 59 -2.59 -14.32 7.62
C GLU A 59 -1.57 -15.46 7.46
N GLU A 60 -0.72 -15.40 6.43
CA GLU A 60 0.27 -16.45 6.14
C GLU A 60 1.62 -16.20 6.82
N GLY A 61 1.71 -15.11 7.61
CA GLY A 61 2.95 -14.65 8.21
C GLY A 61 3.96 -14.07 7.21
N GLY A 62 5.14 -13.73 7.73
CA GLY A 62 6.18 -13.07 6.95
C GLY A 62 5.97 -11.55 6.78
N PRO A 63 6.90 -10.88 6.09
CA PRO A 63 6.81 -9.45 5.84
C PRO A 63 5.82 -9.12 4.72
N VAL A 64 5.16 -7.97 4.85
CA VAL A 64 4.25 -7.40 3.86
C VAL A 64 4.93 -6.23 3.17
N LEU A 65 4.82 -6.16 1.84
CA LEU A 65 5.30 -5.02 1.05
C LEU A 65 4.14 -4.13 0.58
N ASP A 66 4.20 -2.85 0.91
CA ASP A 66 3.33 -1.78 0.43
C ASP A 66 4.01 -1.04 -0.74
N VAL A 67 3.52 -1.25 -1.96
CA VAL A 67 4.10 -0.67 -3.18
C VAL A 67 3.44 0.67 -3.48
N GLY A 68 4.22 1.75 -3.47
CA GLY A 68 3.69 3.12 -3.51
C GLY A 68 3.11 3.51 -2.16
N ALA A 69 3.90 3.31 -1.10
CA ALA A 69 3.42 3.41 0.29
C ALA A 69 3.00 4.83 0.71
N GLY A 70 3.34 5.86 -0.06
CA GLY A 70 3.08 7.25 0.26
C GLY A 70 3.64 7.59 1.65
N VAL A 71 2.77 8.06 2.54
CA VAL A 71 3.13 8.40 3.92
C VAL A 71 3.13 7.22 4.89
N GLY A 72 3.07 5.98 4.37
CA GLY A 72 3.18 4.76 5.16
C GLY A 72 1.93 4.40 5.97
N LYS A 73 0.76 4.93 5.59
CA LYS A 73 -0.48 4.75 6.37
C LYS A 73 -0.87 3.28 6.54
N LEU A 74 -0.70 2.44 5.51
CA LEU A 74 -0.89 0.99 5.65
C LEU A 74 0.18 0.38 6.54
N CYS A 75 1.47 0.69 6.33
CA CYS A 75 2.56 0.14 7.12
C CYS A 75 2.38 0.40 8.62
N ILE A 76 2.05 1.64 8.99
CA ILE A 76 1.78 2.04 10.37
C ILE A 76 0.53 1.31 10.91
N THR A 77 -0.56 1.27 10.14
CA THR A 77 -1.79 0.59 10.56
C THR A 77 -1.56 -0.90 10.79
N GLY A 78 -0.83 -1.55 9.89
CA GLY A 78 -0.53 -2.97 9.95
C GLY A 78 0.32 -3.32 11.16
N ALA A 79 1.40 -2.57 11.40
CA ALA A 79 2.25 -2.75 12.56
C ALA A 79 1.54 -2.49 13.90
N LEU A 80 0.50 -1.65 13.90
CA LEU A 80 -0.33 -1.39 15.08
C LEU A 80 -1.41 -2.45 15.33
N THR A 81 -1.83 -3.18 14.30
CA THR A 81 -3.04 -4.03 14.38
C THR A 81 -2.78 -5.50 14.14
N THR A 82 -1.55 -5.88 13.79
CA THR A 82 -1.15 -7.26 13.51
C THR A 82 0.25 -7.55 14.04
N ASP A 83 0.62 -8.83 14.04
CA ASP A 83 1.97 -9.30 14.38
C ASP A 83 2.92 -9.41 13.16
N ALA A 84 2.51 -8.96 11.97
CA ALA A 84 3.37 -8.93 10.78
C ALA A 84 4.29 -7.70 10.75
N VAL A 85 5.38 -7.79 9.98
CA VAL A 85 6.28 -6.65 9.69
C VAL A 85 5.88 -6.03 8.36
N PHE A 86 5.84 -4.71 8.29
CA PHE A 86 5.43 -3.97 7.10
C PHE A 86 6.57 -3.15 6.55
N HIS A 87 6.89 -3.34 5.27
CA HIS A 87 7.83 -2.51 4.53
C HIS A 87 7.07 -1.74 3.45
N GLY A 88 7.38 -0.46 3.30
CA GLY A 88 6.87 0.38 2.21
C GLY A 88 7.99 0.81 1.29
N ILE A 89 7.70 0.93 0.00
CA ILE A 89 8.58 1.57 -0.99
C ILE A 89 7.86 2.79 -1.57
N GLU A 90 8.54 3.93 -1.59
CA GLU A 90 7.98 5.21 -2.04
C GLU A 90 9.06 6.06 -2.73
N HIS A 91 8.71 6.77 -3.80
CA HIS A 91 9.66 7.59 -4.54
C HIS A 91 9.99 8.91 -3.82
N ARG A 92 8.99 9.54 -3.22
CA ARG A 92 9.08 10.90 -2.66
C ARG A 92 9.77 10.87 -1.30
N ALA A 93 11.02 11.32 -1.27
CA ALA A 93 11.83 11.41 -0.05
C ALA A 93 11.09 12.10 1.13
N ALA A 94 10.33 13.16 0.87
CA ALA A 94 9.59 13.87 1.91
C ALA A 94 8.46 13.04 2.54
N LEU A 95 7.80 12.17 1.77
CA LEU A 95 6.78 11.25 2.30
C LEU A 95 7.44 10.14 3.12
N VAL A 96 8.57 9.62 2.64
CA VAL A 96 9.40 8.62 3.34
C VAL A 96 9.89 9.16 4.68
N GLU A 97 10.44 10.37 4.71
CA GLU A 97 10.88 11.05 5.94
C GLU A 97 9.71 11.16 6.92
N THR A 98 8.55 11.67 6.45
CA THR A 98 7.36 11.81 7.28
C THR A 98 6.89 10.47 7.84
N ALA A 99 6.84 9.43 7.01
CA ALA A 99 6.42 8.10 7.43
C ALA A 99 7.31 7.57 8.56
N ASN A 100 8.63 7.67 8.41
CA ASN A 100 9.57 7.18 9.39
C ASN A 100 9.59 8.01 10.68
N GLU A 101 9.36 9.33 10.62
CA GLU A 101 9.15 10.16 11.81
C GLU A 101 7.93 9.69 12.63
N VAL A 102 6.83 9.33 11.95
CA VAL A 102 5.61 8.80 12.62
C VAL A 102 5.86 7.40 13.17
N ILE A 103 6.52 6.53 12.41
CA ILE A 103 6.91 5.17 12.85
C ILE A 103 7.75 5.23 14.13
N ASP A 104 8.78 6.09 14.16
CA ASP A 104 9.61 6.30 15.33
C ASP A 104 8.81 6.89 16.50
N ALA A 105 7.97 7.91 16.27
CA ALA A 105 7.11 8.48 17.31
C ALA A 105 6.16 7.47 17.97
N LEU A 106 5.71 6.46 17.23
CA LEU A 106 4.83 5.40 17.71
C LEU A 106 5.58 4.19 18.29
N GLY A 107 6.92 4.18 18.23
CA GLY A 107 7.76 3.07 18.68
C GLY A 107 7.60 1.81 17.82
N LEU A 108 7.42 1.99 16.50
CA LEU A 108 7.17 0.90 15.55
C LEU A 108 8.42 0.50 14.75
N VAL A 109 9.60 1.02 15.08
CA VAL A 109 10.86 0.64 14.44
C VAL A 109 11.07 -0.88 14.56
N GLY A 110 11.38 -1.53 13.43
CA GLY A 110 11.48 -2.99 13.33
C GLY A 110 10.16 -3.72 13.08
N ARG A 111 9.02 -3.01 13.14
CA ARG A 111 7.68 -3.51 12.81
C ARG A 111 7.10 -2.83 11.57
N ALA A 112 7.48 -1.58 11.33
CA ALA A 112 7.20 -0.82 10.13
C ALA A 112 8.45 -0.08 9.66
N GLU A 113 8.63 0.04 8.34
CA GLU A 113 9.63 0.87 7.70
C GLU A 113 9.10 1.36 6.35
N VAL A 114 9.42 2.59 5.95
CA VAL A 114 9.23 3.03 4.57
C VAL A 114 10.58 3.43 4.00
N ARG A 115 10.93 2.91 2.82
CA ARG A 115 12.19 3.19 2.15
C ARG A 115 11.95 4.07 0.93
N GLN A 116 12.88 4.98 0.69
CA GLN A 116 12.92 5.67 -0.58
C GLN A 116 13.45 4.73 -1.65
N GLY A 117 12.74 4.61 -2.77
CA GLY A 117 13.22 3.85 -3.90
C GLY A 117 12.16 3.63 -4.97
N THR A 118 12.43 2.67 -5.83
CA THR A 118 11.65 2.29 -7.00
C THR A 118 11.41 0.78 -7.00
N LEU A 119 10.72 0.27 -8.02
CA LEU A 119 10.54 -1.17 -8.18
C LEU A 119 11.86 -1.94 -8.43
N ASP A 120 12.93 -1.26 -8.86
CA ASP A 120 14.26 -1.85 -9.02
C ASP A 120 14.94 -2.18 -7.68
N ASP A 121 14.51 -1.51 -6.61
CA ASP A 121 15.09 -1.67 -5.26
C ASP A 121 14.41 -2.78 -4.45
N ILE A 122 13.41 -3.45 -5.03
CA ILE A 122 12.64 -4.52 -4.38
C ILE A 122 13.32 -5.87 -4.61
N ASP A 123 13.70 -6.53 -3.51
CA ASP A 123 13.94 -7.97 -3.50
C ASP A 123 12.59 -8.69 -3.45
N TRP A 124 12.07 -9.07 -4.62
CA TRP A 124 10.74 -9.66 -4.74
C TRP A 124 10.65 -11.03 -4.03
N ASP A 125 11.75 -11.78 -3.94
CA ASP A 125 11.77 -13.10 -3.30
C ASP A 125 11.64 -13.03 -1.77
N ALA A 126 11.91 -11.86 -1.18
CA ALA A 126 11.77 -11.62 0.26
C ALA A 126 10.31 -11.52 0.73
N TYR A 127 9.34 -11.41 -0.19
CA TYR A 127 7.94 -11.17 0.13
C TYR A 127 7.01 -12.23 -0.46
N ARG A 128 5.90 -12.45 0.24
CA ARG A 128 4.78 -13.31 -0.19
C ARG A 128 3.44 -12.59 -0.11
N ALA A 129 3.45 -11.32 0.31
CA ALA A 129 2.26 -10.53 0.58
C ALA A 129 2.51 -9.09 0.11
N TYR A 130 1.71 -8.63 -0.85
CA TYR A 130 1.87 -7.30 -1.45
C TYR A 130 0.56 -6.51 -1.40
N TYR A 131 0.69 -5.22 -1.16
CA TYR A 131 -0.40 -4.26 -1.29
C TYR A 131 -0.13 -3.27 -2.42
N PHE A 132 -1.19 -2.97 -3.18
CA PHE A 132 -1.19 -1.96 -4.22
C PHE A 132 -2.44 -1.08 -4.09
N CYS A 133 -2.25 0.22 -3.86
CA CYS A 133 -3.34 1.20 -3.81
C CYS A 133 -3.28 2.10 -5.05
N ASN A 134 -3.58 1.56 -6.22
CA ASN A 134 -3.43 2.26 -7.48
C ASN A 134 -2.09 3.06 -7.60
N PRO A 135 -0.94 2.37 -7.48
CA PRO A 135 0.34 3.05 -7.32
C PRO A 135 0.86 3.72 -8.59
N PHE A 136 0.31 3.37 -9.77
CA PHE A 136 0.88 3.78 -11.06
C PHE A 136 0.06 4.85 -11.80
N GLU A 137 -1.23 5.02 -11.52
CA GLU A 137 -2.10 5.89 -12.33
C GLU A 137 -1.71 7.37 -12.28
N GLU A 138 -0.98 7.84 -11.26
CA GLU A 138 -0.52 9.23 -11.19
C GLU A 138 0.31 9.62 -12.43
N ASN A 139 1.03 8.65 -13.01
CA ASN A 139 1.80 8.82 -14.25
C ASN A 139 0.96 9.30 -15.44
N ILE A 140 -0.31 8.90 -15.48
CA ILE A 140 -1.23 9.16 -16.59
C ILE A 140 -2.33 10.15 -16.20
N PHE A 141 -2.28 10.71 -14.99
CA PHE A 141 -3.21 11.73 -14.55
C PHE A 141 -2.88 13.11 -15.14
N PRO A 142 -3.90 13.91 -15.48
CA PRO A 142 -3.73 15.33 -15.73
C PRO A 142 -3.04 16.01 -14.54
N GLU A 143 -2.27 17.07 -14.80
CA GLU A 143 -1.49 17.80 -13.78
C GLU A 143 -2.33 18.19 -12.56
N ALA A 144 -3.54 18.74 -12.78
CA ALA A 144 -4.48 19.11 -11.73
C ALA A 144 -4.93 17.94 -10.82
N ARG A 145 -4.61 16.70 -11.20
CA ARG A 145 -4.92 15.50 -10.43
C ARG A 145 -3.73 14.84 -9.73
N ARG A 146 -2.51 15.32 -9.97
CA ARG A 146 -1.28 14.84 -9.32
C ARG A 146 -1.20 15.35 -7.89
N LEU A 147 -0.40 14.69 -7.08
CA LEU A 147 -0.07 15.10 -5.73
C LEU A 147 0.84 16.34 -5.77
N ASP A 148 1.89 16.25 -6.59
CA ASP A 148 2.92 17.25 -6.82
C ASP A 148 3.75 16.87 -8.06
N ASP A 149 4.76 17.67 -8.39
CA ASP A 149 5.72 17.43 -9.47
C ASP A 149 7.12 17.06 -8.93
N ALA A 150 7.19 16.47 -7.72
CA ALA A 150 8.47 16.13 -7.09
C ALA A 150 9.19 14.94 -7.76
N ILE A 151 8.48 14.19 -8.60
CA ILE A 151 9.00 13.05 -9.37
C ILE A 151 8.53 13.14 -10.82
N PRO A 152 9.30 12.63 -11.80
CA PRO A 152 8.84 12.54 -13.18
C PRO A 152 7.62 11.62 -13.29
N LEU A 153 6.53 12.10 -13.90
CA LEU A 153 5.29 11.34 -14.11
C LEU A 153 5.05 11.23 -15.62
N THR A 154 5.27 10.02 -16.17
CA THR A 154 5.26 9.78 -17.62
C THR A 154 4.54 8.49 -17.99
N GLU A 155 3.97 8.44 -19.19
CA GLU A 155 3.38 7.20 -19.74
C GLU A 155 4.41 6.08 -19.90
N ASP A 156 5.67 6.41 -20.20
CA ASP A 156 6.75 5.42 -20.29
C ASP A 156 6.97 4.74 -18.94
N ARG A 157 7.06 5.51 -17.85
CA ARG A 157 7.18 4.94 -16.51
C ARG A 157 5.96 4.11 -16.13
N PHE A 158 4.76 4.55 -16.49
CA PHE A 158 3.55 3.72 -16.31
C PHE A 158 3.68 2.35 -17.00
N ARG A 159 4.13 2.32 -18.27
CA ARG A 159 4.32 1.07 -19.02
C ARG A 159 5.42 0.20 -18.41
N GLU A 160 6.54 0.79 -18.04
CA GLU A 160 7.69 0.08 -17.47
C GLU A 160 7.36 -0.52 -16.10
N ASP A 161 6.74 0.26 -15.20
CA ASP A 161 6.40 -0.18 -13.85
C ASP A 161 5.33 -1.29 -13.87
N THR A 162 4.30 -1.12 -14.70
CA THR A 162 3.23 -2.14 -14.84
C THR A 162 3.77 -3.44 -15.42
N ALA A 163 4.60 -3.39 -16.47
CA ALA A 163 5.23 -4.57 -17.04
C ALA A 163 6.14 -5.30 -16.03
N ARG A 164 6.85 -4.55 -15.20
CA ARG A 164 7.73 -5.10 -14.16
C ARG A 164 6.95 -5.79 -13.05
N VAL A 165 5.89 -5.16 -12.54
CA VAL A 165 5.04 -5.79 -11.52
C VAL A 165 4.33 -7.02 -12.08
N GLU A 166 3.83 -6.96 -13.32
CA GLU A 166 3.25 -8.13 -13.98
C GLU A 166 4.24 -9.30 -14.02
N ALA A 167 5.49 -9.07 -14.45
CA ALA A 167 6.54 -10.09 -14.49
C ALA A 167 6.89 -10.62 -13.09
N ALA A 168 6.98 -9.75 -12.09
CA ALA A 168 7.30 -10.14 -10.71
C ALA A 168 6.20 -11.01 -10.09
N LEU A 169 4.92 -10.64 -10.25
CA LEU A 169 3.80 -11.46 -9.79
C LEU A 169 3.72 -12.78 -10.56
N ASP A 170 4.07 -12.77 -11.85
CA ASP A 170 4.09 -13.97 -12.67
C ASP A 170 5.19 -14.95 -12.25
N ALA A 171 6.34 -14.45 -11.79
CA ALA A 171 7.41 -15.26 -11.22
C ALA A 171 7.16 -15.68 -9.76
N ALA A 172 6.26 -15.00 -9.04
CA ALA A 172 6.07 -15.21 -7.61
C ALA A 172 5.65 -16.66 -7.26
N PRO A 173 5.95 -17.16 -6.06
CA PRO A 173 5.58 -18.51 -5.64
C PRO A 173 4.07 -18.70 -5.39
N VAL A 174 3.60 -19.93 -5.50
CA VAL A 174 2.22 -20.31 -5.11
C VAL A 174 1.96 -19.92 -3.65
N GLY A 175 0.75 -19.42 -3.38
CA GLY A 175 0.38 -18.88 -2.06
C GLY A 175 0.68 -17.39 -1.91
N THR A 176 1.40 -16.77 -2.85
CA THR A 176 1.60 -15.31 -2.84
C THR A 176 0.26 -14.59 -2.85
N ARG A 177 0.10 -13.64 -1.92
CA ARG A 177 -1.12 -12.84 -1.74
C ARG A 177 -0.90 -11.43 -2.25
N ILE A 178 -1.87 -10.93 -2.99
CA ILE A 178 -1.93 -9.52 -3.34
C ILE A 178 -3.28 -8.97 -2.89
N VAL A 179 -3.25 -7.79 -2.29
CA VAL A 179 -4.46 -7.01 -2.02
C VAL A 179 -4.37 -5.72 -2.81
N THR A 180 -5.42 -5.41 -3.56
CA THR A 180 -5.48 -4.18 -4.36
C THR A 180 -6.64 -3.31 -3.90
N PHE A 181 -6.44 -2.00 -3.86
CA PHE A 181 -7.49 -1.02 -3.57
C PHE A 181 -7.46 0.06 -4.65
N HIS A 182 -8.62 0.32 -5.27
CA HIS A 182 -8.71 1.05 -6.54
C HIS A 182 -7.94 0.38 -7.71
N GLY A 183 -7.54 -0.88 -7.52
CA GLY A 183 -6.86 -1.69 -8.51
C GLY A 183 -5.32 -1.62 -8.43
N LEU A 184 -4.70 -2.53 -9.17
CA LEU A 184 -3.26 -2.62 -9.37
C LEU A 184 -2.74 -1.58 -10.39
N GLY A 185 -3.57 -1.21 -11.38
CA GLY A 185 -3.12 -0.45 -12.55
C GLY A 185 -2.38 -1.31 -13.59
N ALA A 186 -2.28 -2.61 -13.35
CA ALA A 186 -1.64 -3.61 -14.22
C ALA A 186 -2.50 -4.88 -14.29
N ARG A 187 -2.04 -5.87 -15.06
CA ARG A 187 -2.65 -7.20 -15.04
C ARG A 187 -2.22 -8.00 -13.81
N VAL A 188 -3.18 -8.69 -13.23
CA VAL A 188 -2.93 -9.79 -12.30
C VAL A 188 -2.78 -11.07 -13.14
N PRO A 189 -1.68 -11.83 -13.03
CA PRO A 189 -1.47 -13.03 -13.84
C PRO A 189 -2.58 -14.07 -13.68
N ALA A 190 -2.87 -14.84 -14.74
CA ALA A 190 -3.95 -15.84 -14.75
C ALA A 190 -3.76 -16.97 -13.71
N THR A 191 -2.53 -17.15 -13.22
CA THR A 191 -2.16 -18.06 -12.12
C THR A 191 -2.68 -17.61 -10.74
N TYR A 192 -3.29 -16.43 -10.64
CA TYR A 192 -3.95 -15.94 -9.43
C TYR A 192 -5.46 -16.11 -9.50
N ARG A 193 -6.05 -16.40 -8.34
CA ARG A 193 -7.50 -16.45 -8.15
C ARG A 193 -7.96 -15.32 -7.24
N LYS A 194 -9.05 -14.67 -7.62
CA LYS A 194 -9.72 -13.62 -6.84
C LYS A 194 -10.64 -14.24 -5.78
N TYR A 195 -10.69 -13.65 -4.58
CA TYR A 195 -11.50 -14.09 -3.45
C TYR A 195 -12.44 -12.97 -2.96
N PRO A 196 -13.51 -12.66 -3.72
CA PRO A 196 -14.40 -11.52 -3.44
C PRO A 196 -15.15 -11.62 -2.11
N GLU A 197 -15.44 -12.82 -1.63
CA GLU A 197 -16.08 -13.06 -0.33
C GLU A 197 -15.25 -12.54 0.84
N ARG A 198 -13.92 -12.48 0.67
CA ARG A 198 -12.97 -11.98 1.69
C ARG A 198 -12.91 -10.46 1.74
N THR A 199 -13.29 -9.80 0.64
CA THR A 199 -13.30 -8.34 0.53
C THR A 199 -14.70 -7.74 0.48
N ALA A 200 -15.74 -8.57 0.59
CA ALA A 200 -17.14 -8.17 0.64
C ALA A 200 -17.39 -6.99 1.61
N GLY A 201 -18.25 -6.06 1.18
CA GLY A 201 -18.58 -4.84 1.93
C GLY A 201 -17.53 -3.73 1.85
N THR A 202 -16.44 -3.89 1.11
CA THR A 202 -15.44 -2.83 0.88
C THR A 202 -15.27 -2.64 -0.62
N ALA A 203 -15.88 -1.58 -1.16
CA ALA A 203 -15.81 -1.28 -2.59
C ALA A 203 -14.37 -1.14 -3.07
N PHE A 204 -14.09 -1.60 -4.30
CA PHE A 204 -12.78 -1.52 -4.96
C PHE A 204 -11.62 -2.26 -4.26
N LEU A 205 -11.89 -3.02 -3.19
CA LEU A 205 -10.89 -3.85 -2.52
C LEU A 205 -10.96 -5.28 -3.08
N ASN A 206 -9.83 -5.80 -3.55
CA ASN A 206 -9.72 -7.15 -4.08
C ASN A 206 -8.60 -7.91 -3.38
N LEU A 207 -8.85 -9.17 -3.05
CA LEU A 207 -7.82 -10.14 -2.64
C LEU A 207 -7.60 -11.11 -3.78
N TRP A 208 -6.34 -11.33 -4.14
CA TRP A 208 -5.93 -12.39 -5.04
C TRP A 208 -4.84 -13.25 -4.42
N ILE A 209 -4.88 -14.55 -4.69
CA ILE A 209 -3.89 -15.49 -4.20
C ILE A 209 -3.40 -16.32 -5.38
N LYS A 210 -2.08 -16.46 -5.52
CA LYS A 210 -1.47 -17.33 -6.53
C LYS A 210 -1.77 -18.78 -6.22
N VAL A 211 -2.31 -19.51 -7.19
CA VAL A 211 -2.79 -20.89 -7.03
C VAL A 211 -2.08 -21.89 -7.93
N GLU A 212 -1.37 -21.41 -8.95
CA GLU A 212 -0.63 -22.23 -9.90
C GLU A 212 0.84 -21.82 -9.95
N ALA A 213 1.73 -22.81 -10.10
CA ALA A 213 3.17 -22.59 -10.22
C ALA A 213 3.56 -22.28 -11.66
N GLY A 214 4.69 -21.59 -11.85
CA GLY A 214 5.18 -21.19 -13.16
C GLY A 214 4.59 -19.86 -13.65
N SER A 215 4.77 -19.61 -14.93
CA SER A 215 4.35 -18.38 -15.63
C SER A 215 2.97 -18.55 -16.27
N ALA A 216 2.18 -17.49 -16.24
CA ALA A 216 0.92 -17.35 -16.97
C ALA A 216 1.13 -17.06 -18.47
N GLY A 217 2.36 -17.01 -18.96
CA GLY A 217 2.66 -16.77 -20.38
C GLY A 217 2.18 -15.42 -20.89
N GLY A 218 2.05 -14.42 -20.01
CA GLY A 218 1.48 -13.10 -20.33
C GLY A 218 -0.05 -13.01 -20.27
N GLU A 219 -0.74 -14.09 -19.89
CA GLU A 219 -2.18 -14.07 -19.63
C GLU A 219 -2.48 -13.49 -18.24
N GLY A 220 -3.59 -12.75 -18.14
CA GLY A 220 -4.00 -12.15 -16.88
C GLY A 220 -5.21 -11.24 -17.02
N MET A 221 -5.75 -10.81 -15.88
CA MET A 221 -6.89 -9.90 -15.81
C MET A 221 -6.40 -8.50 -15.43
N PHE A 222 -6.76 -7.48 -16.21
CA PHE A 222 -6.48 -6.10 -15.83
C PHE A 222 -7.29 -5.71 -14.58
N ASP A 223 -6.61 -5.24 -13.53
CA ASP A 223 -7.20 -4.80 -12.28
C ASP A 223 -6.89 -3.31 -12.07
N GLY A 224 -7.85 -2.43 -12.37
CA GLY A 224 -7.65 -0.98 -12.29
C GLY A 224 -8.65 -0.20 -13.12
N TRP A 225 -8.57 1.13 -13.06
CA TRP A 225 -9.39 2.03 -13.87
C TRP A 225 -8.50 2.85 -14.79
N ILE A 226 -8.49 2.52 -16.08
CA ILE A 226 -7.89 3.42 -17.08
C ILE A 226 -8.97 4.42 -17.47
N ALA A 227 -8.90 5.65 -16.95
CA ALA A 227 -9.77 6.72 -17.42
C ALA A 227 -9.48 6.98 -18.92
N GLY A 228 -10.46 6.72 -19.79
CA GLY A 228 -10.34 6.96 -21.24
C GLY A 228 -10.09 5.73 -22.12
N ARG A 229 -10.39 4.51 -21.63
CA ARG A 229 -10.80 3.40 -22.48
C ARG A 229 -12.24 3.01 -22.19
#